data_AF-A0A7J4K2E6-F1
#
_entry.id   AF-A0A7J4K2E6-F1
#
_cell.length_a   1.000
_cell.length_b   1.000
_cell.length_c   1.000
_cell.angle_alpha   90.00
_cell.angle_beta   90.00
_cell.angle_gamma   90.00
#
_symmetry.space_group_name_H-M   'P 1'
#
loop_
_entity.id
_entity.type
_entity.pdbx_description
1 polymer ?
#
loop_
_entity_poly.entity_id
_entity_poly.type
_entity_poly.pdbx_seq_one_letter_code
_entity_poly.pdbx_strand_id
1 'polypeptide(L)'
;IFYFAIVSALMYFIAAKFAPKLALLMALTVGGVVGFLVLIQLGSFPAILVKRKVRDIERNLVFALRAMLIEIKSGVSLFDSLNMIAQGDYGAVSVEFKQAVEEIDTGTSEEEALQKIATQNPSLFFRKAIWQLVSGMKAGADVSIVMQELVATIGKEQRIEINRYGGSLRLLSLIYMMMGVIMPAMGLTLLIVMSSFPQIKIVNEMFWGLLAAVIIMQFMYLGFLKSKRPNLLG
;
A
#
# COMPACT_ATOMS: atom_id res chain seq x y z
N ILE A 1 -13.97 23.61 1.88
CA ILE A 1 -14.99 24.70 1.80
C ILE A 1 -15.15 25.20 0.36
N PHE A 2 -14.08 25.63 -0.32
CA PHE A 2 -14.16 26.11 -1.72
C PHE A 2 -14.69 25.07 -2.72
N TYR A 3 -14.14 23.85 -2.71
CA TYR A 3 -14.61 22.75 -3.58
C TYR A 3 -16.05 22.30 -3.28
N PHE A 4 -16.48 22.38 -2.02
CA PHE A 4 -17.85 22.11 -1.60
C PHE A 4 -18.83 23.13 -2.18
N ALA A 5 -18.47 24.42 -2.14
CA ALA A 5 -19.28 25.49 -2.68
C ALA A 5 -19.42 25.39 -4.22
N ILE A 6 -18.32 25.05 -4.92
CA ILE A 6 -18.33 24.91 -6.38
C ILE A 6 -19.20 23.74 -6.83
N VAL A 7 -19.05 22.55 -6.22
CA VAL A 7 -19.81 21.36 -6.63
C VAL A 7 -21.27 21.47 -6.25
N SER A 8 -21.59 22.07 -5.09
CA SER A 8 -22.97 22.32 -4.68
C SER A 8 -23.68 23.31 -5.62
N ALA A 9 -22.99 24.38 -6.04
CA ALA A 9 -23.53 25.33 -7.00
C ALA A 9 -23.79 24.68 -8.38
N LEU A 10 -22.85 23.87 -8.87
CA LEU A 10 -22.95 23.20 -10.16
C LEU A 10 -24.11 22.18 -10.18
N MET A 11 -24.28 21.42 -9.09
CA MET A 11 -25.42 20.49 -8.93
C MET A 11 -26.76 21.20 -8.74
N TYR A 12 -26.79 22.36 -8.08
CA TYR A 12 -28.00 23.17 -7.95
C TYR A 12 -28.51 23.65 -9.31
N PHE A 13 -27.62 24.10 -10.21
CA PHE A 13 -27.99 24.49 -11.57
C PHE A 13 -28.56 23.33 -12.41
N ILE A 14 -28.03 22.11 -12.22
CA ILE A 14 -28.52 20.91 -12.92
C ILE A 14 -29.89 20.46 -12.36
N ALA A 15 -30.05 20.47 -11.04
CA ALA A 15 -31.28 20.03 -10.36
C ALA A 15 -32.45 21.02 -10.50
N ALA A 16 -32.16 22.32 -10.61
CA ALA A 16 -33.16 23.36 -10.84
C ALA A 16 -33.92 23.18 -12.17
N LYS A 17 -33.32 22.50 -13.15
CA LYS A 17 -33.92 22.25 -14.47
C LYS A 17 -34.91 21.07 -14.51
N PHE A 18 -34.85 20.14 -13.54
CA PHE A 18 -35.64 18.90 -13.52
C PHE A 18 -36.71 18.84 -12.41
N ALA A 19 -36.47 19.40 -11.22
CA ALA A 19 -37.44 19.36 -10.11
C ALA A 19 -37.22 20.50 -9.08
N PRO A 20 -37.89 21.66 -9.21
CA PRO A 20 -37.58 22.86 -8.42
C PRO A 20 -37.85 22.72 -6.91
N LYS A 21 -38.78 21.85 -6.49
CA LYS A 21 -39.10 21.64 -5.07
C LYS A 21 -38.10 20.72 -4.34
N LEU A 22 -37.36 19.88 -5.05
CA LEU A 22 -36.38 18.93 -4.48
C LEU A 22 -34.92 19.33 -4.75
N ALA A 23 -34.69 20.31 -5.62
CA ALA A 23 -33.36 20.76 -6.03
C ALA A 23 -32.47 21.21 -4.85
N LEU A 24 -33.06 21.86 -3.84
CA LEU A 24 -32.32 22.38 -2.68
C LEU A 24 -31.84 21.23 -1.77
N LEU A 25 -32.68 20.20 -1.59
CA LEU A 25 -32.37 19.02 -0.78
C LEU A 25 -31.35 18.10 -1.46
N MET A 26 -31.44 17.94 -2.79
CA MET A 26 -30.43 17.22 -3.57
C MET A 26 -29.09 17.96 -3.63
N ALA A 27 -29.07 19.28 -3.76
CA ALA A 27 -27.83 20.06 -3.79
C ALA A 27 -27.09 20.00 -2.45
N LEU A 28 -27.81 20.10 -1.31
CA LEU A 28 -27.21 19.99 0.02
C LEU A 28 -26.66 18.59 0.31
N THR A 29 -27.39 17.54 -0.06
CA THR A 29 -26.96 16.15 0.18
C THR A 29 -25.77 15.77 -0.69
N VAL A 30 -25.81 16.04 -1.99
CA VAL A 30 -24.69 15.73 -2.90
C VAL A 30 -23.48 16.62 -2.61
N GLY A 31 -23.70 17.92 -2.36
CA GLY A 31 -22.65 18.82 -1.90
C GLY A 31 -22.02 18.32 -0.60
N GLY A 32 -22.83 17.91 0.38
CA GLY A 32 -22.41 17.31 1.64
C GLY A 32 -21.49 16.11 1.46
N VAL A 33 -21.92 15.15 0.64
CA VAL A 33 -21.15 13.94 0.34
C VAL A 33 -19.83 14.26 -0.36
N VAL A 34 -19.83 15.14 -1.36
CA VAL A 34 -18.60 15.50 -2.07
C VAL A 34 -17.65 16.31 -1.18
N GLY A 35 -18.16 17.25 -0.39
CA GLY A 35 -17.37 18.00 0.59
C GLY A 35 -16.72 17.10 1.64
N PHE A 36 -17.47 16.10 2.12
CA PHE A 36 -16.97 15.10 3.06
C PHE A 36 -15.89 14.21 2.43
N LEU A 37 -16.09 13.76 1.19
CA LEU A 37 -15.08 12.98 0.45
C LEU A 37 -13.79 13.79 0.21
N VAL A 38 -13.90 15.07 -0.14
CA VAL A 38 -12.74 15.95 -0.31
C VAL A 38 -12.00 16.17 1.01
N LEU A 39 -12.73 16.32 2.13
CA LEU A 39 -12.14 16.45 3.47
C LEU A 39 -11.34 15.19 3.85
N ILE A 40 -11.90 14.00 3.59
CA ILE A 40 -11.19 12.73 3.78
C ILE A 40 -9.94 12.67 2.90
N GLN A 41 -10.05 13.07 1.64
CA GLN A 41 -8.93 13.04 0.70
C GLN A 41 -7.79 13.98 1.12
N LEU A 42 -8.13 15.19 1.59
CA LEU A 42 -7.16 16.18 2.05
C LEU A 42 -6.47 15.73 3.36
N GLY A 43 -7.23 15.15 4.30
CA GLY A 43 -6.67 14.57 5.53
C GLY A 43 -5.79 13.34 5.28
N SER A 44 -6.07 12.59 4.21
CA SER A 44 -5.29 11.39 3.85
C SER A 44 -4.04 11.70 3.02
N PHE A 45 -3.92 12.91 2.46
CA PHE A 45 -2.81 13.33 1.61
C PHE A 45 -1.42 13.18 2.26
N PRO A 46 -1.17 13.65 3.51
CA PRO A 46 0.12 13.45 4.16
C PRO A 46 0.43 11.97 4.39
N ALA A 47 -0.57 11.16 4.75
CA ALA A 47 -0.39 9.73 4.95
C ALA A 47 -0.01 9.00 3.65
N ILE A 48 -0.49 9.45 2.49
CA ILE A 48 -0.13 8.89 1.19
C ILE A 48 1.33 9.20 0.83
N LEU A 49 1.80 10.43 1.08
CA LEU A 49 3.20 10.81 0.84
C LEU A 49 4.17 10.02 1.73
N VAL A 50 3.85 9.90 3.03
CA VAL A 50 4.65 9.09 3.96
C VAL A 50 4.67 7.63 3.54
N LYS A 51 3.52 7.05 3.16
CA LYS A 51 3.47 5.65 2.66
C LYS A 51 4.31 5.43 1.41
N ARG A 52 4.36 6.41 0.49
CA ARG A 52 5.24 6.33 -0.68
C ARG A 52 6.71 6.33 -0.28
N LYS A 53 7.12 7.24 0.62
CA LYS A 53 8.50 7.29 1.14
C LYS A 53 8.88 5.99 1.86
N VAL A 54 8.02 5.48 2.75
CA VAL A 54 8.25 4.22 3.48
C VAL A 54 8.43 3.06 2.51
N ARG A 55 7.57 2.93 1.50
CA ARG A 55 7.68 1.86 0.50
C ARG A 55 8.97 1.94 -0.32
N ASP A 56 9.42 3.15 -0.63
CA ASP A 56 10.68 3.36 -1.35
C ASP A 56 11.89 2.97 -0.48
N ILE A 57 11.89 3.38 0.79
CA ILE A 57 12.90 2.97 1.78
C ILE A 57 12.95 1.44 1.89
N GLU A 58 11.82 0.79 2.15
CA GLU A 58 11.77 -0.66 2.37
C GLU A 58 12.21 -1.46 1.15
N ARG A 59 11.87 -0.99 -0.06
CA ARG A 59 12.29 -1.63 -1.31
C ARG A 59 13.79 -1.56 -1.50
N ASN A 60 14.41 -0.41 -1.24
CA ASN A 60 15.82 -0.17 -1.55
C ASN A 60 16.76 -0.54 -0.39
N LEU A 61 16.25 -0.62 0.85
CA LEU A 61 17.05 -0.88 2.04
C LEU A 61 17.85 -2.18 1.96
N VAL A 62 17.23 -3.27 1.51
CA VAL A 62 17.92 -4.57 1.41
C VAL A 62 19.09 -4.50 0.43
N PHE A 63 18.95 -3.76 -0.67
CA PHE A 63 20.01 -3.58 -1.65
C PHE A 63 21.14 -2.71 -1.11
N ALA A 64 20.81 -1.62 -0.41
CA ALA A 64 21.78 -0.75 0.25
C ALA A 64 22.58 -1.49 1.33
N LEU A 65 21.90 -2.21 2.24
CA LEU A 65 22.56 -2.99 3.30
C LEU A 65 23.47 -4.11 2.73
N ARG A 66 23.06 -4.74 1.62
CA ARG A 66 23.90 -5.74 0.92
C ARG A 66 25.13 -5.13 0.30
N ALA A 67 25.00 -3.96 -0.33
CA ALA A 67 26.14 -3.23 -0.87
C ALA A 67 27.13 -2.87 0.24
N MET A 68 26.65 -2.32 1.36
CA MET A 68 27.53 -2.03 2.51
C MET A 68 28.24 -3.26 3.05
N LEU A 69 27.53 -4.39 3.17
CA LEU A 69 28.15 -5.64 3.62
C LEU A 69 29.31 -6.09 2.71
N ILE A 70 29.17 -5.92 1.39
CA ILE A 70 30.23 -6.29 0.43
C ILE A 70 31.47 -5.41 0.64
N GLU A 71 31.27 -4.10 0.84
CA GLU A 71 32.37 -3.17 1.08
C GLU A 71 33.07 -3.41 2.41
N ILE A 72 32.30 -3.57 3.49
CA ILE A 72 32.83 -3.82 4.82
C ILE A 72 33.62 -5.14 4.83
N LYS A 73 33.13 -6.19 4.14
CA LYS A 73 33.89 -7.44 3.95
C LYS A 73 35.16 -7.28 3.11
N SER A 74 35.22 -6.24 2.29
CA SER A 74 36.40 -5.88 1.50
C SER A 74 37.40 -5.03 2.28
N GLY A 75 37.13 -4.75 3.56
CA GLY A 75 37.98 -3.96 4.46
C GLY A 75 37.72 -2.45 4.42
N VAL A 76 36.64 -2.01 3.76
CA VAL A 76 36.21 -0.61 3.79
C VAL A 76 35.62 -0.28 5.15
N SER A 77 35.88 0.94 5.66
CA SER A 77 35.33 1.39 6.93
C SER A 77 33.79 1.54 6.86
N LEU A 78 33.13 1.48 8.01
CA LEU A 78 31.68 1.69 8.06
C LEU A 78 31.30 3.08 7.54
N PHE A 79 32.03 4.11 7.95
CA PHE A 79 31.82 5.48 7.50
C PHE A 79 31.93 5.63 5.98
N ASP A 80 33.00 5.11 5.37
CA ASP A 80 33.19 5.20 3.93
C ASP A 80 32.08 4.47 3.17
N SER A 81 31.63 3.33 3.71
CA SER A 81 30.52 2.59 3.15
C SER A 81 29.19 3.36 3.25
N LEU A 82 28.92 4.01 4.39
CA LEU A 82 27.78 4.91 4.56
C LEU A 82 27.83 6.06 3.55
N ASN A 83 29.01 6.64 3.32
CA ASN A 83 29.20 7.71 2.35
C ASN A 83 28.95 7.23 0.90
N MET A 84 29.39 6.02 0.54
CA MET A 84 29.10 5.47 -0.78
C MET A 84 27.58 5.25 -0.98
N ILE A 85 26.87 4.73 0.02
CA ILE A 85 25.41 4.58 -0.07
C ILE A 85 24.69 5.94 -0.10
N ALA A 86 25.17 6.92 0.65
CA ALA A 86 24.62 8.27 0.67
C ALA A 86 24.71 8.96 -0.70
N GLN A 87 25.77 8.68 -1.46
CA GLN A 87 25.98 9.20 -2.82
C GLN A 87 25.41 8.29 -3.92
N GLY A 88 25.06 7.04 -3.59
CA GLY A 88 24.50 6.06 -4.51
C GLY A 88 23.02 6.30 -4.86
N ASP A 89 22.49 5.47 -5.75
CA ASP A 89 21.09 5.54 -6.21
C ASP A 89 20.20 4.49 -5.52
N TYR A 90 20.03 4.64 -4.20
CA TYR A 90 19.13 3.80 -3.39
C TYR A 90 17.84 4.53 -2.98
N GLY A 91 17.43 5.53 -3.76
CA GLY A 91 16.22 6.31 -3.55
C GLY A 91 16.20 7.01 -2.19
N ALA A 92 15.09 6.90 -1.46
CA ALA A 92 14.92 7.53 -0.16
C ALA A 92 15.90 7.02 0.92
N VAL A 93 16.54 5.85 0.72
CA VAL A 93 17.55 5.33 1.67
C VAL A 93 18.83 6.17 1.64
N SER A 94 19.30 6.53 0.45
CA SER A 94 20.48 7.39 0.28
C SER A 94 20.29 8.76 0.92
N VAL A 95 19.08 9.32 0.86
CA VAL A 95 18.75 10.60 1.51
C VAL A 95 18.87 10.51 3.04
N GLU A 96 18.43 9.40 3.65
CA GLU A 96 18.51 9.21 5.10
C GLU A 96 19.96 8.97 5.55
N PHE A 97 20.74 8.19 4.80
CA PHE A 97 22.17 8.01 5.10
C PHE A 97 22.99 9.26 4.86
N LYS A 98 22.64 10.10 3.89
CA LYS A 98 23.28 11.40 3.67
C LYS A 98 23.14 12.31 4.90
N GLN A 99 21.99 12.31 5.56
CA GLN A 99 21.81 13.05 6.81
C GLN A 99 22.73 12.53 7.92
N ALA A 100 22.90 11.21 8.04
CA ALA A 100 23.84 10.65 9.02
C ALA A 100 25.30 11.01 8.69
N VAL A 101 25.71 10.93 7.42
CA VAL A 101 27.07 11.30 6.99
C VAL A 101 27.36 12.77 7.28
N GLU A 102 26.42 13.67 6.93
CA GLU A 102 26.55 15.10 7.23
C GLU A 102 26.69 15.36 8.74
N GLU A 103 25.95 14.65 9.58
CA GLU A 103 26.07 14.78 11.04
C GLU A 103 27.40 14.26 11.59
N ILE A 104 27.91 13.16 11.03
CA ILE A 104 29.22 12.61 11.39
C ILE A 104 30.33 13.60 10.97
N ASP A 105 30.23 14.19 9.79
CA ASP A 105 31.17 15.22 9.31
C ASP A 105 31.17 16.46 10.21
N THR A 106 30.03 16.81 10.83
CA THR A 106 29.96 17.88 11.83
C THR A 106 30.53 17.51 13.21
N GLY A 107 31.04 16.29 13.39
CA GLY A 107 31.70 15.82 14.62
C GLY A 107 30.82 14.95 15.53
N THR A 108 29.65 14.52 15.08
CA THR A 108 28.80 13.57 15.83
C THR A 108 29.36 12.16 15.72
N SER A 109 29.22 11.33 16.75
CA SER A 109 29.62 9.93 16.65
C SER A 109 28.75 9.16 15.64
N GLU A 110 29.33 8.17 14.95
CA GLU A 110 28.59 7.31 14.01
C GLU A 110 27.34 6.69 14.65
N GLU A 111 27.48 6.20 15.89
CA GLU A 111 26.40 5.57 16.64
C GLU A 111 25.23 6.53 16.88
N GLU A 112 25.53 7.78 17.25
CA GLU A 112 24.53 8.79 17.57
C GLU A 112 23.82 9.31 16.32
N ALA A 113 24.57 9.55 15.24
CA ALA A 113 24.02 9.95 13.94
C ALA A 113 23.06 8.87 13.38
N LEU A 114 23.49 7.61 13.41
CA LEU A 114 22.67 6.47 12.99
C LEU A 114 21.44 6.31 13.89
N GLN A 115 21.58 6.47 15.21
CA GLN A 115 20.46 6.39 16.15
C GLN A 115 19.42 7.49 15.91
N LYS A 116 19.87 8.70 15.54
CA LYS A 116 18.99 9.83 15.24
C LYS A 116 18.16 9.59 13.98
N ILE A 117 18.78 9.19 12.87
CA ILE A 117 18.05 8.87 11.65
C ILE A 117 17.08 7.70 11.86
N ALA A 118 17.46 6.69 12.66
CA ALA A 118 16.57 5.59 13.01
C ALA A 118 15.32 6.11 13.74
N THR A 119 15.50 6.95 14.76
CA THR A 119 14.39 7.45 15.59
C THR A 119 13.39 8.29 14.79
N GLN A 120 13.87 9.07 13.82
CA GLN A 120 13.05 9.98 13.03
C GLN A 120 12.39 9.31 11.80
N ASN A 121 12.94 8.20 11.31
CA ASN A 121 12.47 7.57 10.08
C ASN A 121 11.08 6.93 10.24
N PRO A 122 10.12 7.10 9.31
CA PRO A 122 8.79 6.51 9.43
C PRO A 122 8.73 4.98 9.19
N SER A 123 9.76 4.37 8.59
CA SER A 123 9.79 2.92 8.34
C SER A 123 10.26 2.15 9.57
N LEU A 124 9.45 1.19 10.01
CA LEU A 124 9.80 0.27 11.09
C LEU A 124 10.94 -0.67 10.69
N PHE A 125 11.03 -1.03 9.41
CA PHE A 125 12.07 -1.93 8.92
C PHE A 125 13.44 -1.26 8.91
N PHE A 126 13.49 0.00 8.45
CA PHE A 126 14.68 0.84 8.55
C PHE A 126 15.13 1.03 9.99
N ARG A 127 14.19 1.40 10.88
CA ARG A 127 14.43 1.54 12.32
C ARG A 127 15.11 0.32 12.92
N LYS A 128 14.53 -0.87 12.69
CA LYS A 128 15.08 -2.13 13.22
C LYS A 128 16.49 -2.40 12.69
N ALA A 129 16.72 -2.19 11.40
CA ALA A 129 18.01 -2.46 10.78
C ALA A 129 19.13 -1.59 11.37
N ILE A 130 18.90 -0.28 11.44
CA ILE A 130 19.88 0.66 11.99
C ILE A 130 20.07 0.44 13.49
N TRP A 131 18.99 0.13 14.23
CA TRP A 131 19.10 -0.13 15.66
C TRP A 131 19.93 -1.39 15.98
N GLN A 132 19.80 -2.44 15.16
CA GLN A 132 20.64 -3.64 15.26
C GLN A 132 22.12 -3.32 14.98
N LEU A 133 22.39 -2.50 13.95
CA LEU A 133 23.74 -2.06 13.62
C LEU A 133 24.37 -1.26 14.77
N VAL A 134 23.68 -0.23 15.26
CA VAL A 134 24.14 0.61 16.38
C VAL A 134 24.34 -0.22 17.66
N SER A 135 23.45 -1.17 17.93
CA SER A 135 23.59 -2.05 19.11
C SER A 135 24.82 -2.95 19.01
N GLY A 136 25.13 -3.46 17.82
CA GLY A 136 26.35 -4.23 17.57
C GLY A 136 27.62 -3.40 17.73
N MET A 137 27.61 -2.15 17.23
CA MET A 137 28.72 -1.21 17.40
C MET A 137 28.97 -0.89 18.88
N LYS A 138 27.92 -0.57 19.64
CA LYS A 138 28.01 -0.30 21.09
C LYS A 138 28.52 -1.47 21.90
N ALA A 139 28.26 -2.69 21.46
CA ALA A 139 28.77 -3.90 22.08
C ALA A 139 30.25 -4.18 21.74
N GLY A 140 30.87 -3.38 20.86
CA GLY A 140 32.23 -3.60 20.36
C GLY A 140 32.36 -4.82 19.44
N ALA A 141 31.26 -5.26 18.83
CA ALA A 141 31.27 -6.39 17.90
C ALA A 141 31.89 -5.99 16.56
N ASP A 142 32.48 -6.97 15.86
CA ASP A 142 32.98 -6.75 14.49
C ASP A 142 31.82 -6.37 13.58
N VAL A 143 31.90 -5.17 12.99
CA VAL A 143 30.89 -4.59 12.11
C VAL A 143 30.59 -5.52 10.92
N SER A 144 31.57 -6.26 10.43
CA SER A 144 31.39 -7.24 9.34
C SER A 144 30.44 -8.36 9.73
N ILE A 145 30.57 -8.85 10.97
CA ILE A 145 29.73 -9.93 11.52
C ILE A 145 28.32 -9.40 11.77
N VAL A 146 28.22 -8.22 12.41
CA VAL A 146 26.93 -7.55 12.67
C VAL A 146 26.18 -7.29 11.37
N MET A 147 26.87 -6.79 10.34
CA MET A 147 26.26 -6.55 9.03
C MET A 147 25.84 -7.84 8.32
N GLN A 148 26.62 -8.91 8.46
CA GLN A 148 26.26 -10.21 7.88
C GLN A 148 24.97 -10.75 8.50
N GLU A 149 24.85 -10.69 9.83
CA GLU A 149 23.63 -11.08 10.55
C GLU A 149 22.45 -10.18 10.20
N LEU A 150 22.68 -8.87 10.12
CA LEU A 150 21.66 -7.90 9.73
C LEU A 150 21.09 -8.20 8.34
N VAL A 151 21.96 -8.36 7.33
CA VAL A 151 21.53 -8.66 5.96
C VAL A 151 20.80 -10.02 5.89
N ALA A 152 21.25 -11.02 6.64
CA ALA A 152 20.57 -12.32 6.70
C ALA A 152 19.17 -12.20 7.32
N THR A 153 19.04 -11.45 8.41
CA THR A 153 17.77 -11.19 9.12
C THR A 153 16.79 -10.44 8.22
N ILE A 154 17.25 -9.34 7.62
CA ILE A 154 16.47 -8.50 6.71
C ILE A 154 16.05 -9.28 5.46
N GLY A 155 16.95 -10.08 4.87
CA GLY A 155 16.63 -10.94 3.74
C GLY A 155 15.60 -12.03 4.08
N LYS A 156 15.65 -12.59 5.29
CA LYS A 156 14.67 -13.55 5.79
C LYS A 156 13.30 -12.88 5.98
N GLU A 157 13.25 -11.69 6.57
CA GLU A 157 12.00 -10.95 6.77
C GLU A 157 11.35 -10.59 5.42
N GLN A 158 12.14 -10.14 4.45
CA GLN A 158 11.65 -9.86 3.09
C GLN A 158 11.05 -11.11 2.43
N ARG A 159 11.69 -12.28 2.59
CA ARG A 159 11.15 -13.56 2.08
C ARG A 159 9.85 -13.96 2.80
N ILE A 160 9.76 -13.71 4.11
CA ILE A 160 8.52 -13.94 4.88
C ILE A 160 7.40 -13.03 4.37
N GLU A 161 7.66 -11.75 4.10
CA GLU A 161 6.67 -10.84 3.55
C GLU A 161 6.19 -11.27 2.16
N ILE A 162 7.11 -11.67 1.28
CA ILE A 162 6.77 -12.21 -0.05
C ILE A 162 5.87 -13.45 0.08
N ASN A 163 6.21 -14.37 1.00
CA ASN A 163 5.42 -15.57 1.24
C ASN A 163 4.04 -15.24 1.82
N ARG A 164 3.96 -14.28 2.75
CA ARG A 164 2.70 -13.80 3.34
C ARG A 164 1.81 -13.13 2.29
N TYR A 165 2.42 -12.37 1.39
CA TYR A 165 1.74 -11.76 0.25
C TYR A 165 1.20 -12.84 -0.70
N GLY A 166 2.02 -13.82 -1.08
CA GLY A 166 1.61 -14.97 -1.91
C GLY A 166 0.50 -15.80 -1.26
N GLY A 167 0.57 -16.03 0.05
CA GLY A 167 -0.48 -16.71 0.82
C GLY A 167 -1.79 -15.92 0.83
N SER A 168 -1.72 -14.60 1.01
CA SER A 168 -2.89 -13.71 0.99
C SER A 168 -3.54 -13.68 -0.39
N LEU A 169 -2.74 -13.66 -1.47
CA LEU A 169 -3.25 -13.74 -2.84
C LEU A 169 -4.04 -15.03 -3.07
N ARG A 170 -3.61 -16.16 -2.51
CA ARG A 170 -4.30 -17.45 -2.64
C ARG A 170 -5.67 -17.43 -1.97
N LEU A 171 -5.75 -16.95 -0.73
CA LEU A 171 -7.02 -16.82 -0.01
C LEU A 171 -7.97 -15.88 -0.74
N LEU A 172 -7.46 -14.73 -1.19
CA LEU A 172 -8.23 -13.79 -1.99
C LEU A 172 -8.75 -14.45 -3.28
N SER A 173 -7.90 -15.20 -3.99
CA SER A 173 -8.27 -15.94 -5.21
C SER A 173 -9.38 -16.96 -4.96
N LEU A 174 -9.37 -17.64 -3.80
CA LEU A 174 -10.42 -18.60 -3.42
C LEU A 174 -11.75 -17.90 -3.12
N ILE A 175 -11.74 -16.83 -2.31
CA ILE A 175 -12.93 -16.01 -2.06
C ILE A 175 -13.49 -15.46 -3.39
N TYR A 176 -12.60 -15.06 -4.30
CA TYR A 176 -12.95 -14.59 -5.64
C TYR A 176 -13.57 -15.68 -6.52
N MET A 177 -13.03 -16.90 -6.53
CA MET A 177 -13.63 -18.03 -7.24
C MET A 177 -15.02 -18.36 -6.68
N MET A 178 -15.17 -18.35 -5.36
CA MET A 178 -16.44 -18.61 -4.70
C MET A 178 -17.51 -17.58 -5.04
N MET A 179 -17.19 -16.28 -4.98
CA MET A 179 -18.18 -15.24 -5.26
C MET A 179 -18.43 -15.02 -6.76
N GLY A 180 -17.40 -15.14 -7.60
CA GLY A 180 -17.51 -14.82 -9.03
C GLY A 180 -18.01 -15.97 -9.90
N VAL A 181 -17.76 -17.22 -9.51
CA VAL A 181 -18.09 -18.40 -10.32
C VAL A 181 -19.07 -19.32 -9.59
N ILE A 182 -18.76 -19.72 -8.36
CA ILE A 182 -19.52 -20.76 -7.65
C ILE A 182 -20.89 -20.23 -7.19
N MET A 183 -20.95 -19.08 -6.52
CA MET A 183 -22.21 -18.50 -6.03
C MET A 183 -23.21 -18.21 -7.16
N PRO A 184 -22.82 -17.58 -8.28
CA PRO A 184 -23.72 -17.36 -9.41
C PRO A 184 -24.17 -18.67 -10.06
N ALA A 185 -23.27 -19.63 -10.23
CA ALA A 185 -23.61 -20.94 -10.79
C ALA A 185 -24.61 -21.70 -9.89
N MET A 186 -24.37 -21.75 -8.57
CA MET A 186 -25.27 -22.38 -7.61
C MET A 186 -26.62 -21.65 -7.50
N GLY A 187 -26.63 -20.31 -7.56
CA GLY A 187 -27.86 -19.53 -7.58
C GLY A 187 -28.71 -19.83 -8.81
N LEU A 188 -28.06 -19.93 -9.98
CA LEU A 188 -28.74 -20.27 -11.23
C LEU A 188 -29.30 -21.70 -11.20
N THR A 189 -28.52 -22.69 -10.75
CA THR A 189 -29.00 -24.08 -10.67
C THR A 189 -30.17 -24.23 -9.71
N LEU A 190 -30.13 -23.57 -8.54
CA LEU A 190 -31.23 -23.60 -7.58
C LEU A 190 -32.51 -23.00 -8.16
N LEU A 191 -32.41 -21.91 -8.93
CA LEU A 191 -33.55 -21.31 -9.62
C LEU A 191 -34.14 -22.22 -10.70
N ILE A 192 -33.30 -22.91 -11.48
CA ILE A 192 -33.77 -23.89 -12.48
C ILE A 192 -34.53 -25.03 -11.79
N VAL A 193 -34.02 -25.52 -10.66
CA VAL A 193 -34.70 -26.55 -9.87
C VAL A 193 -36.02 -26.03 -9.30
N MET A 194 -36.05 -24.81 -8.74
CA MET A 194 -37.28 -24.18 -8.26
C MET A 194 -38.31 -24.01 -9.38
N SER A 195 -37.87 -23.68 -10.59
CA SER A 195 -38.74 -23.56 -11.78
C SER A 195 -39.41 -24.88 -12.18
N SER A 196 -38.85 -26.02 -11.77
CA SER A 196 -39.43 -27.34 -12.06
C SER A 196 -40.63 -27.66 -11.17
N PHE A 197 -40.86 -26.90 -10.09
CA PHE A 197 -42.05 -27.06 -9.25
C PHE A 197 -43.24 -26.30 -9.85
N PRO A 198 -44.35 -26.99 -10.23
CA PRO A 198 -45.47 -26.37 -10.94
C PRO A 198 -46.17 -25.22 -10.21
N GLN A 199 -46.00 -25.14 -8.88
CA GLN A 199 -46.62 -24.10 -8.04
C GLN A 199 -45.78 -22.82 -7.93
N ILE A 200 -44.52 -22.82 -8.39
CA ILE A 200 -43.64 -21.64 -8.39
C ILE A 200 -43.55 -21.11 -9.82
N LYS A 201 -44.40 -20.15 -10.16
CA LYS A 201 -44.32 -19.44 -11.44
C LYS A 201 -43.17 -18.44 -11.38
N ILE A 202 -41.99 -18.84 -11.85
CA ILE A 202 -40.92 -17.89 -12.14
C ILE A 202 -41.41 -16.98 -13.27
N VAL A 203 -41.59 -15.69 -12.97
CA VAL A 203 -41.92 -14.67 -13.97
C VAL A 203 -40.71 -14.50 -14.88
N ASN A 204 -40.90 -14.47 -16.20
CA ASN A 204 -39.84 -14.32 -17.20
C ASN A 204 -38.91 -13.13 -16.87
N GLU A 205 -39.47 -12.05 -16.31
CA GLU A 205 -38.74 -10.87 -15.83
C GLU A 205 -37.71 -11.16 -14.73
N MET A 206 -37.97 -12.12 -13.83
CA MET A 206 -37.02 -12.51 -12.78
C MET A 206 -35.80 -13.23 -13.35
N PHE A 207 -35.98 -14.01 -14.43
CA PHE A 207 -34.90 -14.72 -15.11
C PHE A 207 -33.96 -13.74 -15.84
N TRP A 208 -34.53 -12.79 -16.59
CA TRP A 208 -33.77 -11.73 -17.26
C TRP A 208 -33.09 -10.78 -16.24
N GLY A 209 -33.77 -10.46 -15.12
CA GLY A 209 -33.20 -9.67 -14.03
C GLY A 209 -32.00 -10.36 -13.36
N LEU A 210 -32.07 -11.68 -13.15
CA LEU A 210 -30.97 -12.45 -12.59
C LEU A 210 -29.79 -12.55 -13.55
N LEU A 211 -30.04 -12.80 -14.85
CA LEU A 211 -29.00 -12.79 -15.88
C LEU A 211 -28.27 -11.44 -15.94
N ALA A 212 -29.02 -10.34 -15.92
CA ALA A 212 -28.45 -9.00 -15.86
C ALA A 212 -27.61 -8.78 -14.58
N ALA A 213 -28.10 -9.24 -13.43
CA ALA A 213 -27.39 -9.14 -12.16
C ALA A 213 -26.07 -9.96 -12.17
N VAL A 214 -26.07 -11.16 -12.76
CA VAL A 214 -24.88 -12.00 -12.91
C VAL A 214 -23.86 -11.34 -13.82
N ILE A 215 -24.29 -10.77 -14.96
CA ILE A 215 -23.40 -10.06 -15.89
C ILE A 215 -22.77 -8.82 -15.22
N ILE A 216 -23.57 -8.03 -14.49
CA ILE A 216 -23.07 -6.87 -13.75
C ILE A 216 -22.06 -7.29 -12.67
N MET A 217 -22.37 -8.36 -11.92
CA MET A 217 -21.48 -8.89 -10.90
C MET A 217 -20.15 -9.39 -11.51
N GLN A 218 -20.20 -10.05 -12.67
CA GLN A 218 -19.01 -10.50 -13.41
C GLN A 218 -18.20 -9.32 -13.97
N PHE A 219 -18.85 -8.27 -14.45
CA PHE A 219 -18.16 -7.09 -14.95
C PHE A 219 -17.46 -6.34 -13.81
N MET A 220 -18.13 -6.17 -12.68
CA MET A 220 -17.56 -5.60 -11.45
C MET A 220 -16.39 -6.45 -10.93
N TYR A 221 -16.50 -7.78 -11.04
CA TYR A 221 -15.43 -8.71 -10.72
C TYR A 221 -14.19 -8.50 -11.60
N LEU A 222 -14.34 -8.39 -12.92
CA LEU A 222 -13.21 -8.11 -13.83
C LEU A 222 -12.53 -6.77 -13.52
N GLY A 223 -13.31 -5.74 -13.20
CA GLY A 223 -12.80 -4.43 -12.79
C GLY A 223 -11.96 -4.51 -11.50
N PHE A 224 -12.46 -5.23 -10.51
CA PHE A 224 -11.75 -5.44 -9.25
C PHE A 224 -10.48 -6.27 -9.43
N LEU A 225 -10.50 -7.29 -10.30
CA LEU A 225 -9.36 -8.15 -10.60
C LEU A 225 -8.21 -7.37 -11.27
N LYS A 226 -8.52 -6.39 -12.12
CA LYS A 226 -7.53 -5.48 -12.74
C LYS A 226 -6.87 -4.55 -11.70
N SER A 227 -7.62 -4.11 -10.70
CA SER A 227 -7.15 -3.22 -9.62
C SER A 227 -6.19 -3.89 -8.63
N LYS A 228 -6.30 -5.21 -8.45
CA LYS A 228 -5.48 -5.99 -7.51
C LYS A 228 -4.23 -6.61 -8.13
N ARG A 229 -3.96 -6.41 -9.44
CA ARG A 229 -2.73 -6.90 -10.07
C ARG A 229 -1.51 -6.23 -9.40
N PRO A 230 -0.59 -6.99 -8.78
CA PRO A 230 0.62 -6.41 -8.22
C PRO A 230 1.44 -5.75 -9.34
N ASN A 231 1.69 -4.45 -9.19
CA ASN A 231 2.58 -3.67 -10.05
C ASN A 231 4.06 -3.98 -9.73
N LEU A 232 4.37 -5.24 -9.44
CA LEU A 232 5.71 -5.70 -9.02
C LEU A 232 6.51 -6.32 -10.19
N LEU A 233 5.99 -6.23 -11.41
CA LEU A 233 6.71 -6.57 -12.64
C LEU A 233 6.45 -5.45 -13.67
N GLY A 234 7.28 -4.41 -13.61
CA GLY A 234 7.24 -3.25 -14.53
C GLY A 234 6.28 -2.16 -14.10
#